data_AF-A0A370FV25-F1
#
_entry.id   AF-A0A370FV25-F1
#
_cell.length_a   1.000
_cell.length_b   1.000
_cell.length_c   1.000
_cell.angle_alpha   90.00
_cell.angle_beta   90.00
_cell.angle_gamma   90.00
#
_symmetry.space_group_name_H-M   'P 1'
#
loop_
_entity.id
_entity.type
_entity.pdbx_description
1 polymer ?
#
loop_
_entity_poly.entity_id
_entity_poly.type
_entity_poly.pdbx_seq_one_letter_code
_entity_poly.pdbx_strand_id
1 'polypeptide(L)' 'MSATSLSFHWFLPTSGDSRKIVGGGHGADLRSSAGDRPATLEYLGQIARSAEQLGFEGR' A
#
# COMPACT_ATOMS: atom_id res chain seq x y z
N MET A 1 -17.52 -29.87 -9.91
CA MET A 1 -17.76 -28.41 -9.84
C MET A 1 -16.40 -27.76 -9.65
N SER A 2 -15.91 -27.01 -10.64
CA SER A 2 -14.65 -26.28 -10.45
C SER A 2 -14.95 -25.06 -9.58
N ALA A 3 -14.35 -24.96 -8.41
CA ALA A 3 -14.50 -23.78 -7.56
C ALA A 3 -13.68 -22.63 -8.16
N THR A 4 -14.30 -21.49 -8.44
CA THR A 4 -13.59 -20.28 -8.87
C THR A 4 -12.86 -19.70 -7.66
N SER A 5 -11.53 -19.71 -7.66
CA SER A 5 -10.72 -19.07 -6.61
C SER A 5 -10.67 -17.56 -6.84
N LEU A 6 -10.90 -16.78 -5.79
CA LEU A 6 -10.69 -15.34 -5.80
C LEU A 6 -9.24 -15.03 -5.43
N SER A 7 -8.60 -14.16 -6.20
CA SER A 7 -7.26 -13.63 -5.90
C SER A 7 -7.38 -12.21 -5.37
N PHE A 8 -6.73 -11.94 -4.23
CA PHE A 8 -6.72 -10.63 -3.59
C PHE A 8 -5.32 -10.03 -3.70
N HIS A 9 -5.24 -8.77 -4.11
CA HIS A 9 -3.99 -8.03 -4.23
C HIS A 9 -4.02 -6.79 -3.33
N TRP A 10 -2.86 -6.38 -2.85
CA TRP A 10 -2.69 -5.16 -2.05
C TRP A 10 -1.76 -4.18 -2.76
N PHE A 11 -2.01 -2.88 -2.59
CA PHE A 11 -1.16 -1.82 -3.13
C PHE A 11 -0.16 -1.33 -2.07
N LEU A 12 1.13 -1.38 -2.39
CA LEU A 12 2.18 -0.91 -1.49
C LEU A 12 2.29 0.63 -1.57
N PRO A 13 2.10 1.38 -0.47
CA PRO A 13 2.05 2.85 -0.48
C PRO A 13 3.45 3.47 -0.52
N THR A 14 4.13 3.37 -1.67
CA THR A 14 5.52 3.81 -1.87
C THR A 14 5.72 5.33 -1.80
N SER A 15 4.65 6.11 -1.85
CA SER A 15 4.65 7.57 -1.65
C SER A 15 4.33 8.01 -0.21
N GLY A 16 4.13 7.07 0.71
CA GLY A 16 3.67 7.32 2.08
C GLY A 16 2.19 6.99 2.28
N ASP A 17 1.79 6.86 3.54
CA ASP A 17 0.44 6.43 3.94
C ASP A 17 -0.17 7.37 4.99
N SER A 18 -1.48 7.56 4.96
CA SER A 18 -2.19 8.39 5.93
C SER A 18 -3.65 7.96 6.09
N ARG A 19 -4.30 8.45 7.16
CA ARG A 19 -5.76 8.29 7.33
C ARG A 19 -6.57 9.40 6.65
N LYS A 20 -5.90 10.34 5.97
CA LYS A 20 -6.52 11.49 5.30
C LYS A 20 -6.52 11.23 3.79
N ILE A 21 -7.48 11.85 3.10
CA ILE A 21 -7.42 11.91 1.64
C ILE A 21 -6.39 12.97 1.28
N VAL A 22 -5.16 12.53 1.00
CA VAL A 22 -4.12 13.40 0.45
C VAL A 22 -4.21 13.34 -1.07
N GLY A 23 -4.42 14.49 -1.71
CA GLY A 23 -4.49 14.59 -3.16
C GLY A 23 -3.10 14.47 -3.78
N GLY A 24 -2.60 13.25 -3.98
CA GLY A 24 -1.32 12.95 -4.63
C GLY A 24 -1.39 12.86 -6.15
N GLY A 25 -2.17 13.74 -6.80
CA GLY A 25 -2.25 13.82 -8.26
C GLY A 25 -0.98 14.42 -8.89
N HIS A 26 -0.86 14.35 -10.22
CA HIS A 26 0.25 14.98 -10.96
C HIS A 26 0.39 16.46 -10.57
N GLY A 27 1.51 16.82 -9.92
CA GLY A 27 1.81 18.19 -9.49
C GLY A 27 1.59 18.46 -7.99
N ALA A 28 1.15 17.49 -7.20
CA ALA A 28 1.10 17.63 -5.75
C ALA A 28 2.53 17.58 -5.17
N ASP A 29 2.87 18.52 -4.29
CA ASP A 29 4.16 18.50 -3.62
C ASP A 29 4.27 17.21 -2.79
N LEU A 30 5.27 16.38 -3.10
CA LEU A 30 5.52 15.11 -2.42
C LEU A 30 5.78 15.31 -0.93
N ARG A 31 6.23 16.50 -0.51
CA ARG A 31 6.38 16.86 0.92
C ARG A 31 5.06 17.20 1.59
N SER A 32 4.12 17.84 0.88
CA SER A 32 2.77 18.09 1.41
C SER A 32 1.86 16.86 1.33
N SER A 33 2.23 15.90 0.47
CA SER A 33 1.53 14.64 0.26
C SER A 33 2.17 13.47 1.01
N ALA A 34 3.31 13.70 1.67
CA ALA A 34 3.93 12.73 2.56
C ALA A 34 2.90 12.43 3.64
N GLY A 35 2.32 11.23 3.58
CA GLY A 35 1.32 10.81 4.54
C GLY A 35 1.86 10.88 5.97
N ASP A 36 0.97 10.88 6.97
CA ASP A 36 1.33 10.86 8.38
C ASP A 36 2.32 9.71 8.73
N ARG A 37 2.42 8.69 7.85
CA ARG A 37 3.39 7.59 7.89
C ARG A 37 4.31 7.64 6.66
N PRO A 38 5.62 7.95 6.85
CA PRO A 38 6.59 7.94 5.76
C PRO A 38 6.81 6.54 5.18
N ALA A 39 7.10 6.47 3.88
CA ALA A 39 7.43 5.23 3.16
C ALA A 39 8.87 4.73 3.45
N THR A 40 9.17 4.42 4.71
CA THR A 40 10.45 3.82 5.08
C THR A 40 10.52 2.36 4.64
N LEU A 41 11.73 1.83 4.37
CA LEU A 41 11.89 0.41 4.01
C LEU A 41 11.32 -0.54 5.08
N GLU A 42 11.47 -0.18 6.35
CA GLU A 42 10.90 -0.93 7.47
C GLU A 42 9.37 -0.96 7.40
N TYR A 43 8.73 0.19 7.20
CA TYR A 43 7.27 0.31 7.12
C TYR A 43 6.71 -0.42 5.89
N LEU A 44 7.31 -0.21 4.72
CA LEU A 44 6.90 -0.90 3.50
C LEU A 44 7.07 -2.41 3.64
N GLY A 45 8.18 -2.87 4.23
CA GLY A 45 8.41 -4.27 4.51
C GLY A 45 7.39 -4.85 5.49
N GLN A 46 6.98 -4.09 6.51
CA GLN A 46 5.93 -4.50 7.43
C GLN A 46 4.59 -4.72 6.71
N ILE A 47 4.18 -3.78 5.85
CA ILE A 47 2.94 -3.90 5.07
C ILE A 47 2.99 -5.14 4.17
N ALA A 48 4.08 -5.30 3.40
CA ALA A 48 4.23 -6.42 2.47
C ALA A 48 4.11 -7.78 3.18
N ARG A 49 4.87 -7.97 4.28
CA ARG A 49 4.80 -9.20 5.08
C ARG A 49 3.42 -9.43 5.68
N SER A 50 2.74 -8.38 6.12
CA SER A 50 1.38 -8.50 6.66
C SER A 50 0.39 -8.93 5.58
N ALA A 51 0.50 -8.39 4.36
CA ALA A 51 -0.34 -8.78 3.23
C ALA A 51 -0.13 -10.27 2.87
N GLU A 52 1.13 -10.72 2.79
CA GLU A 52 1.46 -12.12 2.55
C GLU A 52 0.90 -13.04 3.64
N GLN A 53 1.06 -12.68 4.91
CA GLN A 53 0.52 -13.45 6.05
C GLN A 53 -1.01 -13.58 6.03
N LEU A 54 -1.70 -12.60 5.44
CA LEU A 54 -3.16 -12.58 5.30
C LEU A 54 -3.64 -13.25 4.01
N GLY A 55 -2.74 -13.78 3.18
CA GLY A 55 -3.08 -14.49 1.94
C GLY A 55 -3.32 -13.58 0.73
N PHE A 56 -2.86 -12.34 0.77
CA PHE A 56 -2.81 -11.50 -0.44
C PHE A 56 -1.68 -11.97 -1.36
N GLU A 57 -1.94 -11.93 -2.66
CA GLU A 57 -0.96 -12.23 -3.70
C GLU A 57 -0.17 -10.97 -4.09
N GLY A 58 1.16 -11.08 -4.14
CA GLY A 58 2.06 -10.05 -4.70
C GLY A 58 2.44 -10.36 -6.14
N ARG A 59 2.36 -9.37 -7.03
CA ARG A 59 2.98 -9.38 -8.37
C ARG A 59 3.58 -8.02 -8.67
#